data_AF-A0A932K6A7-F1
#
_entry.id   AF-A0A932K6A7-F1
#
_cell.length_a   1.000
_cell.length_b   1.000
_cell.length_c   1.000
_cell.angle_alpha   90.00
_cell.angle_beta   90.00
_cell.angle_gamma   90.00
#
_symmetry.space_group_name_H-M   'P 1'
#
loop_
_entity.id
_entity.type
_entity.pdbx_description
1 polymer ?
#
loop_
_entity_poly.entity_id
_entity_poly.type
_entity_poly.pdbx_seq_one_letter_code
_entity_poly.pdbx_strand_id
1 'polypeptide(L)' 'YRFDDLEGFERNVEKILHERGPVFVAIKVVPAIENEPIGRRQRPPVRSRAETIRDLQEELGITAG' A
#
# COMPACT_ATOMS: atom_id res chain seq x y z
N TYR A 1 -1.04 16.50 1.39
CA TYR A 1 -0.67 16.71 -0.03
C TYR A 1 -1.79 16.25 -0.94
N ARG A 2 -2.03 16.92 -2.07
CA ARG A 2 -3.04 16.52 -3.07
C ARG A 2 -2.43 16.59 -4.47
N PHE A 3 -2.59 15.53 -5.25
CA PHE A 3 -2.08 15.40 -6.61
C PHE A 3 -3.18 14.93 -7.55
N ASP A 4 -3.20 15.48 -8.76
CA ASP A 4 -4.16 15.10 -9.81
C ASP A 4 -3.55 14.13 -10.84
N ASP A 5 -2.23 13.92 -10.81
CA ASP A 5 -1.47 12.98 -11.62
C ASP A 5 -0.32 12.33 -10.83
N LEU A 6 0.28 11.26 -11.39
CA LEU A 6 1.40 10.56 -10.76
C LEU A 6 2.70 11.37 -10.80
N GLU A 7 2.94 12.12 -11.87
CA GLU A 7 4.19 12.85 -12.07
C GLU A 7 4.40 13.92 -10.99
N GLY A 8 3.33 14.60 -10.59
CA GLY A 8 3.30 15.54 -9.49
C GLY A 8 3.59 14.89 -8.14
N PHE A 9 3.09 13.68 -7.92
CA PHE A 9 3.40 12.91 -6.71
C PHE A 9 4.86 12.47 -6.69
N GLU A 10 5.38 11.92 -7.79
CA GLU A 10 6.75 11.42 -7.92
C GLU A 10 7.80 12.50 -7.59
N ARG A 11 7.60 13.72 -8.08
CA ARG A 11 8.48 14.86 -7.76
C ARG A 11 8.51 15.25 -6.28
N ASN A 12 7.53 14.83 -5.50
CA ASN A 12 7.35 15.24 -4.11
C ASN A 12 7.45 14.10 -3.11
N VAL A 13 7.49 12.84 -3.56
CA VAL A 13 7.42 11.66 -2.69
C VAL A 13 8.59 11.62 -1.70
N GLU A 14 9.81 11.95 -2.14
CA GLU A 14 10.98 11.99 -1.27
C GLU A 14 10.81 12.97 -0.12
N LYS A 15 10.31 14.18 -0.41
CA LYS A 15 10.03 15.18 0.62
C LYS A 15 8.95 14.71 1.59
N ILE A 16 7.87 14.11 1.07
CA ILE A 16 6.76 13.59 1.88
C ILE A 16 7.26 12.53 2.86
N LEU A 17 8.14 11.63 2.42
CA LEU A 17 8.71 10.57 3.27
C LEU A 17 9.60 11.11 4.41
N HIS A 18 10.13 12.33 4.27
CA HIS A 18 10.96 12.97 5.29
C HIS A 18 10.16 13.86 6.26
N GLU A 19 8.85 14.02 6.09
CA GLU A 19 8.05 14.79 7.04
C GLU A 19 7.92 14.07 8.40
N ARG A 20 7.87 14.87 9.47
CA ARG A 20 7.65 14.32 10.81
C ARG A 20 6.17 14.03 11.02
N GLY A 21 5.87 12.78 11.36
CA GLY A 21 4.54 12.32 11.73
C GLY A 21 3.75 11.76 10.53
N PRO A 22 2.50 11.33 10.76
CA PRO A 22 1.68 10.76 9.71
C PRO A 22 1.29 11.82 8.68
N VAL A 23 1.59 11.55 7.41
CA VAL A 23 1.25 12.44 6.29
C VAL A 23 0.08 11.85 5.50
N PHE A 24 -0.96 12.64 5.31
CA PHE A 24 -2.07 12.28 4.42
C PHE A 24 -1.79 12.75 2.98
N VAL A 25 -1.88 11.81 2.03
CA VAL A 25 -1.71 12.07 0.60
C VAL A 25 -2.98 11.63 -0.14
N ALA A 26 -3.58 12.55 -0.89
CA ALA A 26 -4.70 12.29 -1.79
C ALA A 26 -4.21 12.33 -3.23
N ILE A 27 -4.45 11.26 -4.00
CA ILE A 27 -4.07 11.16 -5.41
C ILE A 27 -5.28 10.72 -6.22
N LYS A 28 -5.59 11.45 -7.30
CA LYS A 28 -6.55 11.01 -8.30
C LYS A 28 -5.84 10.10 -9.30
N VAL A 29 -6.36 8.88 -9.50
CA VAL A 29 -5.80 7.91 -10.45
C VAL A 29 -6.90 7.33 -11.34
N VAL A 30 -6.54 7.00 -12.58
CA VAL A 30 -7.40 6.18 -13.45
C VAL A 30 -7.23 4.72 -13.03
N PRO A 31 -8.31 3.98 -12.74
CA PRO A 31 -8.19 2.59 -12.34
C PRO A 31 -7.70 1.72 -13.50
N ALA A 32 -6.82 0.77 -13.20
CA ALA A 32 -6.54 -0.33 -14.12
C ALA A 32 -7.75 -1.28 -14.15
N ILE A 33 -8.23 -1.63 -15.35
CA ILE A 33 -9.38 -2.50 -15.55
C ILE A 33 -8.93 -3.86 -16.07
N GLU A 34 -9.28 -4.93 -15.36
CA GLU A 34 -9.07 -6.31 -15.79
C GLU A 34 -10.36 -6.88 -16.40
N ASN A 35 -10.33 -7.13 -17.72
CA ASN A 35 -11.49 -7.62 -18.49
C ASN A 35 -11.49 -9.15 -18.67
N GLU A 36 -10.86 -9.90 -17.78
CA GLU A 36 -10.94 -11.36 -17.78
C GLU A 36 -12.22 -11.84 -17.04
N PRO A 37 -12.81 -12.99 -17.44
CA PRO A 37 -13.85 -13.65 -16.64
C PRO A 37 -13.33 -13.95 -15.23
N ILE A 38 -14.18 -13.85 -14.20
CA ILE A 38 -13.78 -14.00 -12.78
C ILE A 38 -12.94 -15.26 -12.52
N GLY A 39 -13.26 -16.38 -13.19
CA GLY A 39 -12.52 -17.65 -13.03
C GLY A 39 -11.12 -17.68 -13.67
N ARG A 40 -10.76 -16.68 -14.48
CA ARG A 40 -9.45 -16.54 -15.12
C ARG A 40 -8.63 -15.36 -14.60
N ARG A 41 -9.23 -14.50 -13.78
CA ARG A 41 -8.53 -13.38 -13.15
C ARG A 41 -7.43 -13.89 -12.24
N GLN A 42 -6.27 -13.25 -12.31
CA GLN A 42 -5.21 -13.55 -11.36
C GLN A 42 -5.62 -12.98 -10.00
N ARG A 43 -5.71 -13.83 -8.97
CA ARG A 43 -5.99 -13.32 -7.63
C ARG A 43 -4.80 -12.47 -7.18
N PRO A 44 -5.04 -11.22 -6.74
CA PRO A 44 -3.97 -10.44 -6.15
C PRO A 44 -3.42 -11.22 -4.95
N PRO A 45 -2.08 -11.22 -4.76
CA PRO A 45 -1.48 -11.86 -3.60
C PRO A 45 -2.07 -11.23 -2.34
N VAL A 46 -2.68 -12.08 -1.50
CA VAL A 46 -3.20 -11.69 -0.20
C VAL A 46 -2.25 -12.20 0.86
N ARG A 47 -1.96 -11.39 1.87
CA ARG A 47 -1.22 -11.85 3.05
C ARG A 47 -1.88 -13.11 3.59
N SER A 48 -1.08 -14.14 3.79
CA SER A 48 -1.50 -15.34 4.48
C SER A 48 -1.81 -15.00 5.94
N ARG A 49 -2.61 -15.86 6.58
CA ARG A 49 -2.88 -15.74 8.01
C ARG A 49 -1.59 -15.80 8.84
N ALA A 50 -0.63 -16.64 8.43
CA ALA A 50 0.65 -16.78 9.13
C ALA A 50 1.49 -15.51 9.02
N GLU A 51 1.57 -14.89 7.83
CA GLU A 51 2.22 -13.58 7.65
C GLU A 51 1.53 -12.52 8.51
N THR A 52 0.20 -12.45 8.48
CA THR A 52 -0.56 -11.47 9.27
C THR A 52 -0.30 -11.60 10.78
N ILE A 53 -0.23 -12.84 11.29
CA ILE A 53 0.05 -13.10 12.71
C ILE A 53 1.48 -12.70 13.07
N ARG A 54 2.45 -13.07 12.24
CA ARG A 54 3.86 -12.74 12.47
C ARG A 54 4.08 -11.23 12.47
N ASP A 55 3.57 -10.52 11.47
CA ASP A 55 3.69 -9.06 11.36
C ASP A 55 3.12 -8.38 12.63
N LEU A 56 1.95 -8.85 13.10
CA LEU A 56 1.32 -8.33 14.31
C LEU A 56 2.14 -8.62 15.58
N GLN A 57 2.73 -9.81 15.69
CA GLN A 57 3.59 -10.16 16.81
C GLN A 57 4.87 -9.31 16.84
N GLU A 58 5.47 -9.05 15.68
CA GLU A 58 6.64 -8.17 15.54
C GLU A 58 6.32 -6.73 15.94
N GLU A 59 5.19 -6.19 15.48
CA GLU A 59 4.73 -4.84 15.85
C GLU A 59 4.46 -4.71 17.36
N LEU A 60 3.95 -5.76 17.99
CA LEU A 60 3.66 -5.81 19.43
C LEU A 60 4.87 -6.22 20.29
N GLY A 61 6.03 -6.55 19.69
CA GLY A 61 7.21 -7.01 20.40
C GLY A 61 7.07 -8.39 21.07
N ILE A 62 6.15 -9.24 20.57
CA ILE A 62 5.92 -10.59 21.08
C ILE A 62 6.88 -11.55 20.37
N THR A 63 8.09 -11.71 20.89
CA THR A 63 8.97 -12.83 20.51
C THR A 63 8.43 -14.10 21.14
N ALA A 64 7.84 -14.98 20.33
CA ALA A 64 7.60 -16.36 20.76
C ALA A 64 8.96 -17.04 20.95
N GLY A 65 9.28 -17.39 22.21
CA GLY A 65 10.43 -18.24 22.54
C GLY A 65 10.21 -19.70 22.15
#